data_AF-A0A8J3S8R0-F1
#
_entry.id   AF-A0A8J3S8R0-F1
#
_cell.length_a   1.000
_cell.length_b   1.000
_cell.length_c   1.000
_cell.angle_alpha   90.00
_cell.angle_beta   90.00
_cell.angle_gamma   90.00
#
_symmetry.space_group_name_H-M   'P 1'
#
loop_
_entity.id
_entity.type
_entity.pdbx_description
1 polymer ?
#
loop_
_entity_poly.entity_id
_entity_poly.type
_entity_poly.pdbx_seq_one_letter_code
_entity_poly.pdbx_strand_id
1 'polypeptide(L)'
;MLDVPEWWFVRLYTGGFSASDLLVTEVLPPLVAEARAHGAFRWFFIRYTDPSGPHLRVRVFGPRETVDRMHRSLARVQRHADAVVAGAGDDPVWLAPIPMRRMLGDSGTGLSSALYEPEYGKYGGPSGVELAERVFEFSSDLAIWATARFGKIPERAALAALLLCEATRAMLEGRPEDLSPEPVMPPADRRRLNVSWARYWDRHLAWWTADLAKHAPELQAQLREHAERDPHRVRSIARELRADSSVDPWLRRWGQVIDDSLVRAHRMRIGLTPQHLVFHQAHMMMNRLGFLPREEALLGVIASGLPVEVPVG
;
A
#
# COMPACT_ATOMS: atom_id res chain seq x y z
N MET A 1 -11.37 14.00 33.53
CA MET A 1 -11.69 14.00 32.08
C MET A 1 -10.83 12.90 31.47
N LEU A 2 -11.44 11.83 30.94
CA LEU A 2 -10.64 10.76 30.31
C LEU A 2 -9.97 11.34 29.08
N ASP A 3 -8.65 11.14 28.95
CA ASP A 3 -7.89 11.61 27.79
C ASP A 3 -8.28 10.75 26.57
N VAL A 4 -9.17 11.29 25.72
CA VAL A 4 -9.64 10.59 24.53
C VAL A 4 -8.52 10.64 23.48
N PRO A 5 -8.05 9.49 22.96
CA PRO A 5 -7.02 9.46 21.93
C PRO A 5 -7.45 10.19 20.66
N GLU A 6 -6.51 10.86 20.00
CA GLU A 6 -6.76 11.71 18.83
C GLU A 6 -5.81 11.37 17.67
N TRP A 7 -6.22 11.79 16.47
CA TRP A 7 -5.40 11.70 15.27
C TRP A 7 -4.64 13.01 15.04
N TRP A 8 -3.32 12.91 15.04
CA TRP A 8 -2.46 13.90 14.39
C TRP A 8 -2.36 13.58 12.90
N PHE A 9 -2.64 14.56 12.03
CA PHE A 9 -2.57 14.38 10.58
C PHE A 9 -1.92 15.59 9.91
N VAL A 10 -0.91 15.31 9.09
CA VAL A 10 -0.23 16.28 8.24
C VAL A 10 -0.17 15.84 6.79
N ARG A 11 -0.15 16.83 5.90
CA ARG A 11 0.17 16.71 4.48
C ARG A 11 1.59 17.25 4.28
N LEU A 12 2.49 16.45 3.72
CA LEU A 12 3.87 16.82 3.40
C LEU A 12 4.00 16.89 1.88
N TYR A 13 3.92 18.10 1.33
CA TYR A 13 4.03 18.36 -0.11
C TYR A 13 5.46 18.17 -0.58
N THR A 14 5.61 17.37 -1.62
CA THR A 14 6.92 16.83 -2.03
C THR A 14 7.58 17.64 -3.14
N GLY A 15 6.89 18.60 -3.77
CA GLY A 15 7.39 19.34 -4.93
C GLY A 15 7.53 18.51 -6.22
N GLY A 16 7.28 17.20 -6.16
CA GLY A 16 7.43 16.27 -7.28
C GLY A 16 7.39 14.81 -6.85
N PHE A 17 7.18 13.88 -7.79
CA PHE A 17 7.05 12.46 -7.47
C PHE A 17 8.37 11.83 -7.01
N SER A 18 9.52 12.29 -7.53
CA SER A 18 10.83 11.72 -7.20
C SER A 18 11.25 12.02 -5.76
N ALA A 19 10.95 13.22 -5.26
CA ALA A 19 11.20 13.59 -3.87
C ALA A 19 10.34 12.81 -2.86
N SER A 20 9.25 12.18 -3.30
CA SER A 20 8.36 11.41 -2.43
C SER A 20 9.06 10.20 -1.80
N ASP A 21 9.96 9.53 -2.53
CA ASP A 21 10.73 8.42 -1.98
C ASP A 21 11.72 8.89 -0.91
N LEU A 22 12.39 10.02 -1.14
CA LEU A 22 13.33 10.59 -0.17
C LEU A 22 12.63 10.98 1.13
N LEU A 23 11.45 11.59 1.06
CA LEU A 23 10.67 11.87 2.27
C LEU A 23 10.26 10.59 3.02
N VAL A 24 9.90 9.52 2.28
CA VAL A 24 9.58 8.21 2.87
C VAL A 24 10.79 7.60 3.58
N THR A 25 12.01 7.80 3.09
CA THR A 25 13.22 7.19 3.66
C THR A 25 13.97 8.06 4.66
N GLU A 26 13.85 9.39 4.57
CA GLU A 26 14.65 10.32 5.38
C GLU A 26 13.83 11.10 6.41
N VAL A 27 12.54 11.33 6.16
CA VAL A 27 11.68 12.13 7.04
C VAL A 27 10.74 11.25 7.88
N LEU A 28 10.12 10.24 7.28
CA LEU A 28 9.18 9.38 8.01
C LEU A 28 9.84 8.55 9.12
N PRO A 29 11.01 7.89 8.94
CA PRO A 29 11.57 7.05 9.98
C PRO A 29 11.85 7.78 11.31
N PRO A 30 12.52 8.95 11.35
CA PRO A 30 12.72 9.66 12.60
C PRO A 30 11.41 10.21 13.18
N LEU A 31 10.46 10.64 12.35
CA LEU A 31 9.14 11.12 12.78
C LEU A 31 8.33 10.02 13.48
N VAL A 32 8.33 8.81 12.90
CA VAL A 32 7.63 7.64 13.44
C VAL A 32 8.30 7.14 14.71
N ALA A 33 9.63 7.14 14.75
CA ALA A 33 10.38 6.78 15.96
C ALA A 33 10.04 7.71 17.13
N GLU A 34 9.97 9.03 16.89
CA GLU A 34 9.53 10.00 17.89
C GLU A 34 8.08 9.78 18.31
N ALA A 35 7.16 9.57 17.37
CA ALA A 35 5.76 9.27 17.67
C ALA A 35 5.62 8.02 18.58
N ARG A 36 6.33 6.94 18.25
CA ARG A 36 6.36 5.70 19.05
C ARG A 36 6.96 5.94 20.43
N ALA A 37 8.06 6.69 20.53
CA ALA A 37 8.68 7.05 21.81
C ALA A 37 7.75 7.90 22.69
N HIS A 38 6.80 8.61 22.10
CA HIS A 38 5.78 9.38 22.80
C HIS A 38 4.45 8.63 22.99
N GLY A 39 4.41 7.31 22.78
CA GLY A 39 3.24 6.49 23.09
C GLY A 39 2.17 6.46 22.01
N ALA A 40 2.51 6.74 20.75
CA ALA A 40 1.59 6.52 19.63
C ALA A 40 1.10 5.06 19.59
N PHE A 41 -0.20 4.88 19.41
CA PHE A 41 -0.86 3.59 19.29
C PHE A 41 -0.85 3.05 17.85
N ARG A 42 -0.86 3.96 16.88
CA ARG A 42 -0.88 3.61 15.46
C ARG A 42 -0.29 4.73 14.63
N TRP A 43 0.31 4.39 13.50
CA TRP A 43 0.62 5.36 12.47
C TRP A 43 0.49 4.74 11.08
N PHE A 44 0.32 5.57 10.07
CA PHE A 44 0.47 5.16 8.67
C PHE A 44 0.61 6.38 7.77
N PHE A 45 1.10 6.15 6.54
CA PHE A 45 1.06 7.17 5.50
C PHE A 45 0.33 6.67 4.25
N ILE A 46 -0.04 7.60 3.37
CA ILE A 46 -0.39 7.33 1.98
C ILE A 46 0.28 8.38 1.09
N ARG A 47 0.51 8.04 -0.18
CA ARG A 47 0.86 9.00 -1.21
C ARG A 47 -0.42 9.53 -1.84
N TYR A 48 -0.52 10.83 -2.04
CA TYR A 48 -1.72 11.45 -2.60
C TYR A 48 -1.34 12.60 -3.51
N THR A 49 -2.22 12.91 -4.45
CA THR A 49 -2.07 14.09 -5.30
C THR A 49 -3.39 14.85 -5.30
N ASP A 50 -3.32 16.12 -4.95
CA ASP A 50 -4.44 17.07 -5.05
C ASP A 50 -4.01 18.26 -5.93
N PRO A 51 -4.86 19.28 -6.15
CA PRO A 51 -4.48 20.43 -6.96
C PRO A 51 -3.22 21.17 -6.50
N SER A 52 -2.84 21.06 -5.22
CA SER A 52 -1.61 21.66 -4.66
C SER A 52 -0.37 20.77 -4.81
N GLY A 53 -0.51 19.60 -5.46
CA GLY A 53 0.61 18.74 -5.84
C GLY A 53 0.68 17.38 -5.14
N PRO A 54 1.69 16.58 -5.51
CA PRO A 54 1.99 15.32 -4.84
C PRO A 54 2.44 15.58 -3.39
N HIS A 55 1.91 14.77 -2.47
CA HIS A 55 2.23 14.87 -1.05
C HIS A 55 2.08 13.52 -0.33
N LEU A 56 2.74 13.40 0.81
CA LEU A 56 2.49 12.33 1.76
C LEU A 56 1.41 12.78 2.76
N ARG A 57 0.44 11.92 3.04
CA ARG A 57 -0.51 12.12 4.14
C ARG A 57 -0.10 11.22 5.29
N VAL A 58 0.49 11.81 6.33
CA VAL A 58 1.03 11.09 7.48
C VAL A 58 0.09 11.23 8.66
N ARG A 59 -0.28 10.11 9.27
CA ARG A 59 -1.23 10.06 10.37
C ARG A 59 -0.62 9.31 11.56
N VAL A 60 -0.83 9.85 12.75
CA VAL A 60 -0.40 9.27 14.02
C VAL A 60 -1.59 9.32 14.97
N PHE A 61 -1.95 8.18 15.56
CA PHE A 61 -2.99 8.06 16.57
C PHE A 61 -2.35 7.80 17.92
N GLY A 62 -2.78 8.52 18.95
CA GLY A 62 -2.26 8.33 20.30
C GLY A 62 -2.96 9.22 21.32
N PRO A 63 -2.50 9.19 22.58
CA PRO A 63 -2.90 10.13 23.62
C PRO A 63 -2.79 11.59 23.17
N ARG A 64 -3.56 12.51 23.79
CA ARG A 64 -3.49 13.94 23.45
C ARG A 64 -2.07 14.48 23.60
N GLU A 65 -1.36 14.07 24.64
CA GLU A 65 0.01 14.49 24.87
C GLU A 65 0.93 14.13 23.68
N THR A 66 0.75 12.95 23.10
CA THR A 66 1.47 12.53 21.89
C THR A 66 1.14 13.46 20.73
N VAL A 67 -0.14 13.72 20.47
CA VAL A 67 -0.60 14.63 19.40
C VAL A 67 -0.02 16.03 19.57
N ASP A 68 -0.05 16.58 20.78
CA ASP A 68 0.51 17.90 21.10
C ASP A 68 2.02 17.95 20.88
N ARG A 69 2.75 16.89 21.26
CA ARG A 69 4.19 16.77 21.01
C ARG A 69 4.50 16.72 19.51
N MET A 70 3.76 15.90 18.76
CA MET A 70 3.88 15.84 17.30
C MET A 70 3.57 17.20 16.65
N HIS A 71 2.56 17.92 17.14
CA HIS A 71 2.23 19.25 16.64
C HIS A 71 3.31 20.29 16.93
N ARG A 72 3.95 20.25 18.12
CA ARG A 72 5.10 21.10 18.42
C ARG A 72 6.33 20.81 17.54
N SER A 73 6.43 19.60 17.00
CA SER A 73 7.53 19.20 16.12
C SER A 73 7.43 19.75 14.68
N LEU A 74 6.27 20.31 14.28
CA LEU A 74 5.96 20.67 12.90
C LEU A 74 7.01 21.54 12.22
N ALA A 75 7.50 22.59 12.89
CA ALA A 75 8.50 23.47 12.31
C ALA A 75 9.84 22.75 12.05
N ARG A 76 10.20 21.77 12.89
CA ARG A 76 11.39 20.93 12.70
C ARG A 76 11.19 19.96 11.55
N VAL A 77 10.02 19.31 11.47
CA VAL A 77 9.66 18.39 10.39
C VAL A 77 9.63 19.09 9.04
N GLN A 78 9.03 20.28 8.98
CA GLN A 78 9.00 21.13 7.79
C GLN A 78 10.42 21.44 7.30
N ARG A 79 11.30 21.97 8.17
CA ARG A 79 12.69 22.29 7.80
C ARG A 79 13.46 21.08 7.27
N HIS A 80 13.25 19.90 7.88
CA HIS A 80 13.88 18.67 7.42
C HIS A 80 13.34 18.24 6.05
N ALA A 81 12.01 18.29 5.86
CA ALA A 81 11.39 17.99 4.58
C ALA A 81 11.85 18.95 3.46
N ASP A 82 11.94 20.25 3.74
CA ASP A 82 12.44 21.24 2.78
C ASP A 82 13.88 20.97 2.37
N ALA A 83 14.74 20.62 3.32
CA ALA A 83 16.14 20.28 3.03
C ALA A 83 16.24 19.03 2.14
N VAL A 84 15.42 18.00 2.41
CA VAL A 84 15.37 16.78 1.60
C VAL A 84 14.86 17.06 0.19
N VAL A 85 13.77 17.82 0.06
CA VAL A 85 13.17 18.13 -1.26
C VAL A 85 14.07 19.04 -2.08
N ALA A 86 14.77 20.01 -1.47
CA ALA A 86 15.70 20.90 -2.18
C ALA A 86 16.86 20.15 -2.85
N GLY A 87 17.23 18.98 -2.34
CA GLY A 87 18.24 18.11 -2.94
C GLY A 87 17.71 17.11 -3.98
N ALA A 88 16.39 17.05 -4.18
CA ALA A 88 15.77 16.06 -5.06
C ALA A 88 15.82 16.50 -6.54
N GLY A 89 16.21 15.58 -7.43
CA GLY A 89 16.06 15.76 -8.87
C GLY A 89 14.61 15.56 -9.33
N ASP A 90 14.25 16.13 -10.48
CA ASP A 90 12.91 16.06 -11.07
C ASP A 90 12.87 15.15 -12.30
N ASP A 91 13.16 13.86 -12.10
CA ASP A 91 12.99 12.84 -13.16
C ASP A 91 12.16 11.66 -12.65
N PRO A 92 10.83 11.65 -12.89
CA PRO A 92 9.98 10.57 -12.43
C PRO A 92 10.13 9.33 -13.30
N VAL A 93 10.42 8.20 -12.66
CA VAL A 93 10.49 6.90 -13.31
C VAL A 93 9.11 6.25 -13.37
N TRP A 94 8.68 5.86 -14.57
CA TRP A 94 7.38 5.24 -14.83
C TRP A 94 7.54 3.78 -15.25
N LEU A 95 6.78 2.89 -14.61
CA LEU A 95 6.76 1.46 -14.95
C LEU A 95 5.85 1.18 -16.15
N ALA A 96 4.70 1.83 -16.21
CA ALA A 96 3.79 1.69 -17.33
C ALA A 96 4.15 2.70 -18.44
N PRO A 97 4.04 2.32 -19.72
CA PRO A 97 4.37 3.18 -20.87
C PRO A 97 3.34 4.31 -21.11
N ILE A 98 2.50 4.59 -20.12
CA ILE A 98 1.39 5.54 -20.21
C ILE A 98 1.58 6.56 -19.07
N PRO A 99 2.23 7.70 -19.36
CA PRO A 99 2.43 8.74 -18.37
C PRO A 99 1.09 9.30 -17.91
N MET A 100 0.80 9.25 -16.61
CA MET A 100 -0.34 9.95 -16.01
C MET A 100 -0.05 11.45 -15.83
N ARG A 101 0.39 12.15 -16.89
CA ARG A 101 0.72 13.58 -16.88
C ARG A 101 -0.45 14.47 -16.42
N ARG A 102 -1.69 14.03 -16.58
CA ARG A 102 -2.90 14.76 -16.17
C ARG A 102 -3.15 14.83 -14.67
N MET A 103 -2.38 14.11 -13.85
CA MET A 103 -2.46 14.20 -12.39
C MET A 103 -1.43 15.16 -11.78
N LEU A 104 -0.71 15.93 -12.59
CA LEU A 104 0.24 16.93 -12.10
C LEU A 104 -0.55 18.17 -11.62
N GLY A 105 -0.73 18.29 -10.30
CA GLY A 105 -1.06 19.57 -9.66
C GLY A 105 0.16 20.49 -9.61
N ASP A 106 0.01 21.69 -9.03
CA ASP A 106 1.17 22.58 -8.81
C ASP A 106 2.23 21.86 -7.98
N SER A 107 3.51 22.04 -8.33
CA SER A 107 4.65 21.44 -7.62
C SER A 107 4.97 22.19 -6.32
N GLY A 108 3.98 22.34 -5.43
CA GLY A 108 4.19 22.95 -4.13
C GLY A 108 5.08 22.10 -3.21
N THR A 109 5.83 22.75 -2.35
CA THR A 109 6.48 22.15 -1.18
C THR A 109 5.86 22.74 0.09
N GLY A 110 5.95 22.02 1.21
CA GLY A 110 5.42 22.50 2.48
C GLY A 110 4.67 21.46 3.29
N LEU A 111 4.15 21.89 4.43
CA LEU A 111 3.43 21.08 5.39
C LEU A 111 2.13 21.80 5.75
N SER A 112 1.03 21.06 5.78
CA SER A 112 -0.21 21.53 6.39
C SER A 112 -0.82 20.51 7.33
N SER A 113 -1.38 20.98 8.45
CA SER A 113 -2.20 20.14 9.33
C SER A 113 -3.59 19.94 8.73
N ALA A 114 -4.20 18.79 8.99
CA ALA A 114 -5.54 18.47 8.52
C ALA A 114 -6.27 17.55 9.50
N LEU A 115 -7.58 17.38 9.30
CA LEU A 115 -8.40 16.45 10.07
C LEU A 115 -8.50 15.11 9.36
N TYR A 116 -8.34 14.02 10.11
CA TYR A 116 -8.48 12.68 9.56
C TYR A 116 -9.95 12.27 9.56
N GLU A 117 -10.45 11.94 8.36
CA GLU A 117 -11.77 11.35 8.17
C GLU A 117 -11.61 9.88 7.73
N PRO A 118 -12.08 8.92 8.54
CA PRO A 118 -12.02 7.52 8.17
C PRO A 118 -12.97 7.14 7.02
N GLU A 119 -12.51 6.27 6.10
CA GLU A 119 -13.30 5.82 4.93
C GLU A 119 -14.29 4.70 5.31
N TYR A 120 -15.29 4.98 6.16
CA TYR A 120 -16.22 3.95 6.66
C TYR A 120 -16.94 3.16 5.57
N GLY A 121 -17.40 3.82 4.49
CA GLY A 121 -18.09 3.14 3.39
C GLY A 121 -17.19 2.14 2.66
N LYS A 122 -15.89 2.40 2.60
CA LYS A 122 -14.92 1.57 1.89
C LYS A 122 -14.51 0.34 2.67
N TYR A 123 -14.51 0.42 4.00
CA TYR A 123 -14.06 -0.67 4.87
C TYR A 123 -15.17 -1.31 5.70
N GLY A 124 -16.41 -0.84 5.60
CA GLY A 124 -17.57 -1.51 6.20
C GLY A 124 -17.82 -1.08 7.64
N GLY A 125 -17.70 0.22 7.90
CA GLY A 125 -17.94 0.85 9.20
C GLY A 125 -16.70 0.95 10.10
N PRO A 126 -16.87 1.40 11.35
CA PRO A 126 -15.75 1.66 12.28
C PRO A 126 -14.87 0.43 12.54
N SER A 127 -15.51 -0.72 12.77
CA SER A 127 -14.83 -2.01 12.96
C SER A 127 -13.94 -2.39 11.77
N GLY A 128 -14.41 -2.17 10.55
CA GLY A 128 -13.65 -2.52 9.36
C GLY A 128 -12.50 -1.54 9.08
N VAL A 129 -12.70 -0.25 9.36
CA VAL A 129 -11.61 0.75 9.37
C VAL A 129 -10.54 0.35 10.38
N GLU A 130 -10.92 -0.04 11.59
CA GLU A 130 -9.95 -0.41 12.64
C GLU A 130 -9.06 -1.58 12.19
N LEU A 131 -9.62 -2.57 11.50
CA LEU A 131 -8.86 -3.66 10.88
C LEU A 131 -7.97 -3.15 9.74
N ALA A 132 -8.51 -2.30 8.87
CA ALA A 132 -7.77 -1.77 7.73
C ALA A 132 -6.55 -0.96 8.16
N GLU A 133 -6.69 -0.14 9.18
CA GLU A 133 -5.62 0.68 9.73
C GLU A 133 -4.48 -0.15 10.36
N ARG A 134 -4.76 -1.33 10.91
CA ARG A 134 -3.70 -2.27 11.35
C ARG A 134 -2.88 -2.76 10.16
N VAL A 135 -3.54 -3.05 9.04
CA VAL A 135 -2.86 -3.40 7.78
C VAL A 135 -2.11 -2.19 7.21
N PHE A 136 -2.63 -0.97 7.37
CA PHE A 136 -1.97 0.26 6.92
C PHE A 136 -0.68 0.54 7.67
N GLU A 137 -0.64 0.32 8.97
CA GLU A 137 0.58 0.48 9.76
C GLU A 137 1.67 -0.49 9.28
N PHE A 138 1.34 -1.78 9.20
CA PHE A 138 2.27 -2.80 8.72
C PHE A 138 2.77 -2.52 7.30
N SER A 139 1.86 -2.20 6.37
CA SER A 139 2.23 -1.86 4.99
C SER A 139 3.01 -0.54 4.87
N SER A 140 2.90 0.36 5.85
CA SER A 140 3.74 1.57 5.91
C SER A 140 5.16 1.24 6.33
N ASP A 141 5.36 0.41 7.36
CA ASP A 141 6.69 -0.09 7.75
C ASP A 141 7.35 -0.87 6.60
N LEU A 142 6.59 -1.76 5.93
CA LEU A 142 7.08 -2.51 4.76
C LEU A 142 7.49 -1.56 3.63
N ALA A 143 6.68 -0.56 3.31
CA ALA A 143 6.99 0.39 2.26
C ALA A 143 8.24 1.22 2.54
N ILE A 144 8.45 1.67 3.78
CA ILE A 144 9.70 2.35 4.18
C ILE A 144 10.91 1.45 3.92
N TRP A 145 10.86 0.20 4.39
CA TRP A 145 11.93 -0.77 4.17
C TRP A 145 12.19 -1.00 2.67
N ALA A 146 11.14 -1.24 1.90
CA ALA A 146 11.23 -1.51 0.47
C ALA A 146 11.78 -0.31 -0.32
N THR A 147 11.34 0.90 0.00
CA THR A 147 11.82 2.13 -0.65
C THR A 147 13.27 2.43 -0.29
N ALA A 148 13.71 2.14 0.93
CA ALA A 148 15.11 2.30 1.33
C ALA A 148 16.04 1.27 0.65
N ARG A 149 15.54 0.06 0.39
CA ARG A 149 16.33 -1.04 -0.19
C ARG A 149 16.37 -1.03 -1.71
N PHE A 150 15.28 -0.64 -2.36
CA PHE A 150 15.08 -0.87 -3.78
C PHE A 150 14.71 0.41 -4.54
N GLY A 151 15.33 0.59 -5.71
CA GLY A 151 14.85 1.53 -6.71
C GLY A 151 13.44 1.15 -7.19
N LYS A 152 12.69 2.13 -7.71
CA LYS A 152 11.29 1.90 -8.16
C LYS A 152 11.19 0.77 -9.18
N ILE A 153 12.15 0.72 -10.11
CA ILE A 153 12.27 -0.29 -11.14
C ILE A 153 13.73 -0.78 -11.18
N PRO A 154 13.97 -2.08 -11.33
CA PRO A 154 12.96 -3.16 -11.41
C PRO A 154 12.59 -3.80 -10.08
N GLU A 155 13.41 -3.71 -9.03
CA GLU A 155 13.29 -4.55 -7.83
C GLU A 155 12.03 -4.25 -7.02
N ARG A 156 11.70 -2.97 -6.80
CA ARG A 156 10.48 -2.62 -6.04
C ARG A 156 9.21 -2.98 -6.80
N ALA A 157 9.23 -2.93 -8.13
CA ALA A 157 8.14 -3.40 -8.99
C ALA A 157 7.97 -4.93 -8.90
N ALA A 158 9.08 -5.67 -8.88
CA ALA A 158 9.05 -7.12 -8.67
C ALA A 158 8.51 -7.49 -7.29
N LEU A 159 8.95 -6.81 -6.23
CA LEU A 159 8.40 -6.96 -4.89
C LEU A 159 6.90 -6.65 -4.85
N ALA A 160 6.46 -5.58 -5.53
CA ALA A 160 5.05 -5.21 -5.61
C ALA A 160 4.19 -6.31 -6.25
N ALA A 161 4.67 -6.92 -7.35
CA ALA A 161 4.00 -8.05 -7.98
C ALA A 161 3.92 -9.28 -7.06
N LEU A 162 4.96 -9.55 -6.27
CA LEU A 162 4.93 -10.62 -5.26
C LEU A 162 3.92 -10.32 -4.14
N LEU A 163 3.88 -9.10 -3.61
CA LEU A 163 2.92 -8.71 -2.56
C LEU A 163 1.46 -8.79 -3.04
N LEU A 164 1.21 -8.43 -4.30
CA LEU A 164 -0.07 -8.59 -4.98
C LEU A 164 -0.48 -10.08 -5.09
N CYS A 165 0.48 -10.92 -5.47
CA CYS A 165 0.31 -12.38 -5.53
C CYS A 165 0.00 -12.96 -4.14
N GLU A 166 0.79 -12.61 -3.12
CA GLU A 166 0.62 -13.10 -1.75
C GLU A 166 -0.69 -12.64 -1.09
N ALA A 167 -1.12 -11.40 -1.31
CA ALA A 167 -2.42 -10.93 -0.81
C ALA A 167 -3.58 -11.75 -1.42
N THR A 168 -3.48 -12.05 -2.71
CA THR A 168 -4.49 -12.85 -3.42
C THR A 168 -4.47 -14.31 -2.95
N ARG A 169 -3.28 -14.89 -2.77
CA ARG A 169 -3.10 -16.24 -2.22
C ARG A 169 -3.67 -16.34 -0.81
N ALA A 170 -3.33 -15.41 0.08
CA ALA A 170 -3.87 -15.33 1.43
C ALA A 170 -5.40 -15.21 1.45
N MET A 171 -6.00 -14.49 0.51
CA MET A 171 -7.46 -14.43 0.38
C MET A 171 -8.06 -15.80 0.03
N LEU A 172 -7.50 -16.50 -0.96
CA LEU A 172 -8.07 -17.73 -1.52
C LEU A 172 -7.79 -18.96 -0.66
N GLU A 173 -6.58 -19.09 -0.13
CA GLU A 173 -6.10 -20.28 0.56
C GLU A 173 -6.09 -20.08 2.08
N GLY A 174 -5.86 -18.85 2.55
CA GLY A 174 -5.54 -18.58 3.94
C GLY A 174 -4.11 -18.93 4.29
N ARG A 175 -3.76 -18.78 5.57
CA ARG A 175 -2.50 -19.32 6.09
C ARG A 175 -2.64 -20.79 6.51
N PRO A 176 -1.54 -21.54 6.52
CA PRO A 176 -1.44 -22.83 7.22
C PRO A 176 -1.83 -22.74 8.70
N GLU A 177 -2.55 -23.75 9.22
CA GLU A 177 -3.08 -23.77 10.60
C GLU A 177 -1.99 -23.77 11.68
N ASP A 178 -0.78 -24.25 11.36
CA ASP A 178 0.37 -24.36 12.27
C ASP A 178 1.07 -23.02 12.57
N LEU A 179 0.74 -21.94 11.84
CA LEU A 179 1.46 -20.67 11.90
C LEU A 179 0.81 -19.58 12.78
N SER A 180 -0.22 -19.86 13.59
CA SER A 180 -0.84 -18.82 14.42
C SER A 180 -1.64 -19.28 15.66
N PRO A 181 -1.65 -18.47 16.74
CA PRO A 181 -2.55 -18.64 17.88
C PRO A 181 -4.02 -18.25 17.59
N GLU A 182 -4.30 -17.56 16.49
CA GLU A 182 -5.65 -17.12 16.11
C GLU A 182 -6.33 -18.13 15.18
N PRO A 183 -7.58 -18.56 15.46
CA PRO A 183 -8.22 -19.61 14.67
C PRO A 183 -8.36 -19.20 13.19
N VAL A 184 -8.04 -20.10 12.27
CA VAL A 184 -8.15 -19.87 10.81
C VAL A 184 -9.62 -19.85 10.39
N MET A 185 -9.95 -19.14 9.30
CA MET A 185 -11.30 -19.21 8.72
C MET A 185 -11.56 -20.62 8.19
N PRO A 186 -12.68 -21.28 8.56
CA PRO A 186 -12.95 -22.64 8.13
C PRO A 186 -12.86 -22.79 6.59
N PRO A 187 -12.24 -23.87 6.05
CA PRO A 187 -12.12 -24.07 4.62
C PRO A 187 -13.46 -24.05 3.87
N ALA A 188 -14.54 -24.47 4.53
CA ALA A 188 -15.90 -24.39 3.97
C ALA A 188 -16.35 -22.93 3.76
N ASP A 189 -16.09 -22.04 4.71
CA ASP A 189 -16.44 -20.62 4.60
C ASP A 189 -15.53 -19.90 3.60
N ARG A 190 -14.28 -20.33 3.49
CA ARG A 190 -13.37 -19.83 2.45
C ARG A 190 -13.78 -20.24 1.05
N ARG A 191 -14.24 -21.48 0.85
CA ARG A 191 -14.82 -21.93 -0.43
C ARG A 191 -16.10 -21.19 -0.81
N ARG A 192 -16.90 -20.77 0.17
CA ARG A 192 -18.11 -19.96 -0.05
C ARG A 192 -17.83 -18.56 -0.59
N LEU A 193 -16.57 -18.10 -0.57
CA LEU A 193 -16.19 -16.84 -1.21
C LEU A 193 -16.37 -16.85 -2.73
N ASN A 194 -16.46 -18.04 -3.35
CA ASN A 194 -16.77 -18.27 -4.77
C ASN A 194 -15.98 -17.36 -5.74
N VAL A 195 -14.68 -17.20 -5.49
CA VAL A 195 -13.78 -16.45 -6.37
C VAL A 195 -12.59 -17.29 -6.75
N SER A 196 -12.36 -17.38 -8.06
CA SER A 196 -11.17 -18.00 -8.63
C SER A 196 -10.08 -16.96 -8.84
N TRP A 197 -8.83 -17.44 -8.91
CA TRP A 197 -7.65 -16.63 -9.23
C TRP A 197 -7.86 -15.76 -10.49
N ALA A 198 -8.29 -16.40 -11.59
CA ALA A 198 -8.54 -15.70 -12.85
C ALA A 198 -9.61 -14.62 -12.71
N ARG A 199 -10.74 -14.93 -12.06
CA ARG A 199 -11.84 -13.96 -11.88
C ARG A 199 -11.44 -12.76 -11.03
N TYR A 200 -10.59 -12.95 -10.02
CA TYR A 200 -10.07 -11.85 -9.22
C TYR A 200 -9.23 -10.90 -10.08
N TRP A 201 -8.27 -11.42 -10.84
CA TRP A 201 -7.38 -10.61 -11.66
C TRP A 201 -8.08 -9.92 -12.83
N ASP A 202 -9.07 -10.55 -13.45
CA ASP A 202 -9.90 -9.90 -14.46
C ASP A 202 -10.67 -8.71 -13.87
N ARG A 203 -11.21 -8.87 -12.64
CA ARG A 203 -11.90 -7.78 -11.94
C ARG A 203 -10.95 -6.67 -11.48
N HIS A 204 -9.75 -7.01 -11.03
CA HIS A 204 -8.71 -6.04 -10.64
C HIS A 204 -8.32 -5.17 -11.83
N LEU A 205 -8.04 -5.79 -12.98
CA LEU A 205 -7.72 -5.07 -14.22
C LEU A 205 -8.90 -4.21 -14.70
N ALA A 206 -10.12 -4.75 -14.65
CA ALA A 206 -11.33 -4.00 -15.02
C ALA A 206 -11.54 -2.77 -14.14
N TRP A 207 -11.35 -2.90 -12.82
CA TRP A 207 -11.50 -1.78 -11.89
C TRP A 207 -10.60 -0.61 -12.27
N TRP A 208 -9.32 -0.89 -12.54
CA TRP A 208 -8.38 0.14 -12.85
C TRP A 208 -8.60 0.77 -14.22
N THR A 209 -9.24 0.08 -15.17
CA THR A 209 -9.41 0.54 -16.56
C THR A 209 -10.80 1.10 -16.88
N ALA A 210 -11.77 0.94 -15.97
CA ALA A 210 -13.17 1.29 -16.20
C ALA A 210 -13.43 2.80 -16.44
N ASP A 211 -12.61 3.69 -15.88
CA ASP A 211 -12.72 5.15 -16.01
C ASP A 211 -12.53 5.66 -17.44
N LEU A 212 -11.95 4.84 -18.34
CA LEU A 212 -11.79 5.18 -19.76
C LEU A 212 -12.95 4.71 -20.64
N ALA A 213 -13.98 4.09 -20.04
CA ALA A 213 -15.19 3.58 -20.68
C ALA A 213 -14.88 2.85 -22.00
N LYS A 214 -15.12 3.48 -23.15
CA LYS A 214 -14.93 2.90 -24.48
C LYS A 214 -13.49 2.51 -24.83
N HIS A 215 -12.48 3.08 -24.17
CA HIS A 215 -11.06 2.77 -24.44
C HIS A 215 -10.47 1.75 -23.45
N ALA A 216 -11.28 1.20 -22.55
CA ALA A 216 -10.82 0.22 -21.58
C ALA A 216 -10.25 -1.05 -22.24
N PRO A 217 -10.88 -1.65 -23.28
CA PRO A 217 -10.36 -2.86 -23.91
C PRO A 217 -8.97 -2.67 -24.54
N GLU A 218 -8.75 -1.56 -25.23
CA GLU A 218 -7.47 -1.24 -25.87
C GLU A 218 -6.36 -1.07 -24.83
N LEU A 219 -6.66 -0.36 -23.73
CA LEU A 219 -5.71 -0.21 -22.62
C LEU A 219 -5.39 -1.57 -21.98
N GLN A 220 -6.40 -2.40 -21.73
CA GLN A 220 -6.17 -3.73 -21.17
C GLN A 220 -5.27 -4.59 -22.06
N ALA A 221 -5.48 -4.56 -23.39
CA ALA A 221 -4.63 -5.24 -24.35
C ALA A 221 -3.18 -4.73 -24.31
N GLN A 222 -2.98 -3.40 -24.28
CA GLN A 222 -1.65 -2.78 -24.17
C GLN A 222 -0.92 -3.18 -22.89
N LEU A 223 -1.62 -3.21 -21.74
CA LEU A 223 -1.03 -3.63 -20.47
C LEU A 223 -0.64 -5.11 -20.48
N ARG A 224 -1.45 -5.98 -21.09
CA ARG A 224 -1.14 -7.41 -21.26
C ARG A 224 0.07 -7.62 -22.15
N GLU A 225 0.12 -6.96 -23.31
CA GLU A 225 1.25 -7.03 -24.22
C GLU A 225 2.54 -6.51 -23.56
N HIS A 226 2.46 -5.40 -22.82
CA HIS A 226 3.61 -4.88 -22.07
C HIS A 226 4.08 -5.86 -20.99
N ALA A 227 3.15 -6.45 -20.23
CA ALA A 227 3.48 -7.47 -19.24
C ALA A 227 4.11 -8.71 -19.89
N GLU A 228 3.61 -9.16 -21.05
CA GLU A 228 4.19 -10.28 -21.81
C GLU A 228 5.64 -10.00 -22.23
N ARG A 229 5.90 -8.80 -22.79
CA ARG A 229 7.25 -8.38 -23.19
C ARG A 229 8.21 -8.23 -22.00
N ASP A 230 7.68 -7.89 -20.82
CA ASP A 230 8.42 -7.71 -19.56
C ASP A 230 9.75 -6.95 -19.73
N PRO A 231 9.74 -5.73 -20.31
CA PRO A 231 10.97 -5.02 -20.70
C PRO A 231 11.89 -4.70 -19.52
N HIS A 232 11.33 -4.61 -18.32
CA HIS A 232 12.06 -4.37 -17.08
C HIS A 232 12.42 -5.67 -16.33
N ARG A 233 12.14 -6.85 -16.91
CA ARG A 233 12.45 -8.17 -16.34
C ARG A 233 11.84 -8.38 -14.94
N VAL A 234 10.67 -7.78 -14.68
CA VAL A 234 9.99 -7.82 -13.39
C VAL A 234 9.71 -9.26 -12.97
N ARG A 235 9.36 -10.16 -13.90
CA ARG A 235 9.08 -11.57 -13.57
C ARG A 235 10.34 -12.33 -13.14
N SER A 236 11.47 -12.14 -13.82
CA SER A 236 12.69 -12.84 -13.42
C SER A 236 13.18 -12.35 -12.06
N ILE A 237 13.14 -11.03 -11.85
CA ILE A 237 13.57 -10.41 -10.59
C ILE A 237 12.62 -10.80 -9.45
N ALA A 238 11.32 -10.96 -9.71
CA ALA A 238 10.39 -11.48 -8.71
C ALA A 238 10.75 -12.90 -8.25
N ARG A 239 11.24 -13.77 -9.15
CA ARG A 239 11.70 -15.11 -8.76
C ARG A 239 12.96 -15.04 -7.91
N GLU A 240 13.90 -14.16 -8.26
CA GLU A 240 15.14 -13.94 -7.50
C GLU A 240 14.84 -13.36 -6.11
N LEU A 241 13.99 -12.33 -6.03
CA LEU A 241 13.61 -11.70 -4.75
C LEU A 241 12.82 -12.64 -3.84
N ARG A 242 12.03 -13.57 -4.36
CA ARG A 242 11.34 -14.55 -3.52
C ARG A 242 12.33 -15.46 -2.77
N ALA A 243 13.52 -15.68 -3.32
CA ALA A 243 14.59 -16.42 -2.65
C ALA A 243 15.49 -15.55 -1.74
N ASP A 244 15.32 -14.23 -1.74
CA ASP A 244 16.08 -13.31 -0.88
C ASP A 244 15.61 -13.42 0.57
N SER A 245 16.52 -13.86 1.46
CA SER A 245 16.28 -14.01 2.90
C SER A 245 15.80 -12.75 3.62
N SER A 246 16.04 -11.56 3.06
CA SER A 246 15.55 -10.29 3.59
C SER A 246 14.13 -9.94 3.12
N VAL A 247 13.68 -10.50 2.00
CA VAL A 247 12.36 -10.25 1.39
C VAL A 247 11.33 -11.25 1.91
N ASP A 248 11.72 -12.52 2.01
CA ASP A 248 10.85 -13.64 2.39
C ASP A 248 10.09 -13.43 3.72
N PRO A 249 10.69 -12.91 4.81
CA PRO A 249 9.95 -12.57 6.03
C PRO A 249 8.84 -11.54 5.80
N TRP A 250 9.06 -10.54 4.95
CA TRP A 250 8.05 -9.53 4.62
C TRP A 250 6.89 -10.12 3.83
N LEU A 251 7.16 -10.96 2.84
CA LEU A 251 6.14 -11.63 2.04
C LEU A 251 5.25 -12.54 2.90
N ARG A 252 5.86 -13.39 3.74
CA ARG A 252 5.12 -14.24 4.68
C ARG A 252 4.27 -13.42 5.63
N ARG A 253 4.86 -12.37 6.22
CA ARG A 253 4.13 -11.54 7.19
C ARG A 253 3.01 -10.75 6.55
N TRP A 254 3.19 -10.28 5.32
CA TRP A 254 2.13 -9.65 4.53
C TRP A 254 0.94 -10.59 4.31
N GLY A 255 1.19 -11.82 3.85
CA GLY A 255 0.14 -12.83 3.71
C GLY A 255 -0.60 -13.12 5.02
N GLN A 256 0.13 -13.23 6.13
CA GLN A 256 -0.46 -13.42 7.46
C GLN A 256 -1.35 -12.24 7.88
N VAL A 257 -0.90 -11.01 7.71
CA VAL A 257 -1.64 -9.80 8.07
C VAL A 257 -2.94 -9.69 7.26
N ILE A 258 -2.91 -10.03 5.97
CA ILE A 258 -4.10 -10.08 5.12
C ILE A 258 -5.07 -11.16 5.60
N ASP A 259 -4.58 -12.37 5.85
CA ASP A 259 -5.43 -13.47 6.32
C ASP A 259 -6.07 -13.17 7.69
N ASP A 260 -5.29 -12.68 8.65
CA ASP A 260 -5.79 -12.27 9.97
C ASP A 260 -6.87 -11.19 9.86
N SER A 261 -6.66 -10.20 8.98
CA SER A 261 -7.66 -9.16 8.74
C SER A 261 -8.96 -9.74 8.18
N LEU A 262 -8.89 -10.73 7.29
CA LEU A 262 -10.08 -11.38 6.72
C LEU A 262 -10.80 -12.27 7.73
N VAL A 263 -10.07 -13.04 8.52
CA VAL A 263 -10.63 -13.86 9.62
C VAL A 263 -11.39 -12.97 10.60
N ARG A 264 -10.78 -11.85 11.01
CA ARG A 264 -11.40 -10.90 11.94
C ARG A 264 -12.62 -10.21 11.32
N ALA A 265 -12.53 -9.78 10.06
CA ALA A 265 -13.64 -9.18 9.35
C ALA A 265 -14.83 -10.15 9.25
N HIS A 266 -14.57 -11.43 8.97
CA HIS A 266 -15.57 -12.49 8.95
C HIS A 266 -16.25 -12.68 10.32
N ARG A 267 -15.45 -12.80 11.40
CA ARG A 267 -15.98 -12.93 12.77
C ARG A 267 -16.82 -11.74 13.20
N MET A 268 -16.39 -10.53 12.83
CA MET A 268 -17.08 -9.28 13.12
C MET A 268 -18.26 -9.02 12.16
N ARG A 269 -18.52 -9.92 11.19
CA ARG A 269 -19.58 -9.81 10.18
C ARG A 269 -19.54 -8.48 9.41
N ILE A 270 -18.35 -8.04 9.04
CA ILE A 270 -18.18 -6.86 8.18
C ILE A 270 -18.90 -7.11 6.85
N GLY A 271 -19.80 -6.20 6.45
CA GLY A 271 -20.70 -6.35 5.30
C GLY A 271 -20.05 -6.22 3.92
N LEU A 272 -18.74 -6.40 3.81
CA LEU A 272 -17.97 -6.30 2.58
C LEU A 272 -17.35 -7.65 2.22
N THR A 273 -17.20 -7.91 0.93
CA THR A 273 -16.62 -9.18 0.48
C THR A 273 -15.10 -9.20 0.69
N PRO A 274 -14.47 -10.36 0.90
CA PRO A 274 -13.01 -10.45 1.00
C PRO A 274 -12.26 -9.89 -0.21
N GLN A 275 -12.81 -10.04 -1.41
CA GLN A 275 -12.21 -9.48 -2.62
C GLN A 275 -12.15 -7.96 -2.59
N HIS A 276 -13.21 -7.33 -2.07
CA HIS A 276 -13.26 -5.88 -1.91
C HIS A 276 -12.23 -5.42 -0.86
N LEU A 277 -12.17 -6.10 0.29
CA LEU A 277 -11.22 -5.77 1.34
C LEU A 277 -9.77 -5.95 0.86
N VAL A 278 -9.44 -7.09 0.24
CA VAL A 278 -8.10 -7.41 -0.27
C VAL A 278 -7.70 -6.47 -1.40
N PHE A 279 -8.62 -6.15 -2.32
CA PHE A 279 -8.38 -5.17 -3.37
C PHE A 279 -7.94 -3.82 -2.79
N HIS A 280 -8.66 -3.31 -1.79
CA HIS A 280 -8.31 -2.03 -1.18
C HIS A 280 -7.02 -2.08 -0.34
N GLN A 281 -6.74 -3.19 0.34
CA GLN A 281 -5.45 -3.34 1.05
C GLN A 281 -4.27 -3.42 0.09
N ALA A 282 -4.41 -4.21 -0.98
CA ALA A 282 -3.42 -4.30 -2.05
C ALA A 282 -3.18 -2.94 -2.71
N HIS A 283 -4.26 -2.21 -3.04
CA HIS A 283 -4.15 -0.88 -3.61
C HIS A 283 -3.40 0.10 -2.66
N MET A 284 -3.71 0.07 -1.37
CA MET A 284 -3.00 0.91 -0.40
C MET A 284 -1.52 0.51 -0.22
N MET A 285 -1.18 -0.77 -0.36
CA MET A 285 0.22 -1.22 -0.42
C MET A 285 0.93 -0.67 -1.68
N MET A 286 0.31 -0.77 -2.86
CA MET A 286 0.87 -0.25 -4.12
C MET A 286 1.06 1.27 -4.06
N ASN A 287 0.09 1.98 -3.50
CA ASN A 287 0.15 3.42 -3.26
C ASN A 287 1.37 3.80 -2.41
N ARG A 288 1.63 3.08 -1.31
CA ARG A 288 2.78 3.33 -0.42
C ARG A 288 4.13 3.07 -1.10
N LEU A 289 4.20 2.03 -1.93
CA LEU A 289 5.39 1.70 -2.74
C LEU A 289 5.66 2.70 -3.88
N GLY A 290 4.75 3.65 -4.13
CA GLY A 290 4.92 4.67 -5.16
C GLY A 290 4.44 4.25 -6.55
N PHE A 291 3.54 3.28 -6.64
CA PHE A 291 2.91 2.88 -7.90
C PHE A 291 1.57 3.56 -8.09
N LEU A 292 1.40 4.20 -9.24
CA LEU A 292 0.14 4.80 -9.67
C LEU A 292 -0.88 3.73 -10.07
N PRO A 293 -2.19 4.06 -10.11
CA PRO A 293 -3.25 3.16 -10.58
C PRO A 293 -2.94 2.38 -11.87
N ARG A 294 -2.34 3.01 -12.88
CA ARG A 294 -1.98 2.36 -14.15
C ARG A 294 -0.79 1.41 -14.02
N GLU A 295 0.16 1.75 -13.15
CA GLU A 295 1.29 0.89 -12.83
C GLU A 295 0.82 -0.31 -12.00
N GLU A 296 -0.11 -0.12 -11.08
CA GLU A 296 -0.77 -1.20 -10.33
C GLU A 296 -1.54 -2.14 -11.27
N ALA A 297 -2.25 -1.62 -12.27
CA ALA A 297 -2.94 -2.46 -13.25
C ALA A 297 -1.95 -3.36 -14.02
N LEU A 298 -0.80 -2.80 -14.44
CA LEU A 298 0.28 -3.58 -15.07
C LEU A 298 0.86 -4.63 -14.11
N LEU A 299 1.16 -4.23 -12.87
CA LEU A 299 1.67 -5.11 -11.83
C LEU A 299 0.69 -6.24 -11.50
N GLY A 300 -0.62 -5.98 -11.53
CA GLY A 300 -1.67 -6.99 -11.35
C GLY A 300 -1.65 -8.02 -12.49
N VAL A 301 -1.48 -7.57 -13.74
CA VAL A 301 -1.31 -8.50 -14.87
C VAL A 301 -0.04 -9.34 -14.72
N ILE A 302 1.08 -8.74 -14.32
CA ILE A 302 2.33 -9.46 -14.05
C ILE A 302 2.13 -10.49 -12.91
N ALA A 303 1.55 -10.07 -11.78
CA ALA A 303 1.30 -10.89 -10.60
C ALA A 303 0.39 -12.09 -10.92
N SER A 304 -0.61 -11.89 -11.80
CA SER A 304 -1.55 -12.95 -12.20
C SER A 304 -0.87 -14.13 -12.89
N GLY A 305 0.30 -13.93 -13.51
CA GLY A 305 1.11 -14.96 -14.16
C GLY A 305 2.34 -15.41 -13.38
N LEU A 306 2.56 -14.91 -12.15
CA LEU A 306 3.61 -15.46 -11.29
C LEU A 306 3.19 -16.84 -10.77
N PRO A 307 4.12 -17.80 -10.67
CA PRO A 307 3.81 -19.09 -10.08
C PRO A 307 3.36 -18.87 -8.63
N VAL A 308 2.14 -19.29 -8.34
CA VAL A 308 1.75 -19.65 -6.98
C VAL A 308 2.43 -20.98 -6.75
N GLU A 309 3.60 -21.00 -6.11
CA GLU A 309 4.14 -22.26 -5.61
C GLU A 309 3.16 -22.74 -4.56
N VAL A 310 2.23 -23.59 -4.99
CA VAL A 310 1.39 -24.39 -4.11
C VAL A 310 2.35 -25.37 -3.47
N PRO A 311 2.60 -25.33 -2.15
CA PRO A 311 3.26 -26.44 -1.50
C PRO A 311 2.35 -27.64 -1.71
N VAL A 312 2.75 -28.54 -2.60
CA VAL A 312 2.15 -29.86 -2.70
C VAL A 312 2.64 -30.60 -1.46
N GLY A 313 1.77 -30.71 -0.45
CA GLY A 313 2.03 -31.40 0.80
C GLY A 313 0.84 -31.29 1.74
#